data_AF-A0A6V8EA72-F1
#
_entry.id   AF-A0A6V8EA72-F1
#
_cell.length_a   1.000
_cell.length_b   1.000
_cell.length_c   1.000
_cell.angle_alpha   90.00
_cell.angle_beta   90.00
_cell.angle_gamma   90.00
#
_symmetry.space_group_name_H-M   'P 1'
#
loop_
_entity.id
_entity.type
_entity.pdbx_description
1 polymer ?
#
loop_
_entity_poly.entity_id
_entity_poly.type
_entity_poly.pdbx_seq_one_letter_code
_entity_poly.pdbx_strand_id
1 'polypeptide(L)' 'MVELIDYKCAACGSIESFHRERNGISCKACGSRVFMKLRRTGVKKLKAE' A
#
# COMPACT_ATOMS: atom_id res chain seq x y z
N MET A 1 11.48 -14.76 7.64
CA MET A 1 10.53 -13.78 8.22
C MET A 1 9.78 -13.16 7.05
N VAL A 2 8.46 -13.34 6.94
CA VAL A 2 7.69 -12.88 5.77
C VAL A 2 7.42 -11.39 5.92
N GLU A 3 7.89 -10.58 4.97
CA GLU A 3 7.77 -9.12 4.99
C GLU A 3 6.30 -8.69 4.78
N LEU A 4 5.80 -7.84 5.68
CA LEU A 4 4.52 -7.16 5.53
C LEU A 4 4.72 -5.87 4.73
N ILE A 5 3.82 -5.60 3.79
CA ILE A 5 3.88 -4.40 2.95
C ILE A 5 2.62 -3.57 3.18
N ASP A 6 2.82 -2.29 3.44
CA ASP A 6 1.74 -1.34 3.65
C ASP A 6 1.19 -0.79 2.34
N TYR A 7 -0.13 -0.79 2.25
CA TYR A 7 -0.89 -0.21 1.16
C TYR A 7 -2.00 0.70 1.69
N LYS A 8 -2.31 1.75 0.95
CA LYS A 8 -3.41 2.66 1.21
C LYS A 8 -4.65 2.22 0.44
N CYS A 9 -5.79 2.07 1.10
CA CYS A 9 -7.08 1.85 0.43
C CYS A 9 -7.42 3.03 -0.47
N ALA A 10 -7.76 2.76 -1.73
CA ALA A 10 -8.14 3.79 -2.70
C ALA A 10 -9.48 4.47 -2.38
N ALA A 11 -10.35 3.81 -1.61
CA ALA A 11 -11.69 4.30 -1.30
C ALA A 11 -11.73 5.12 0.00
N CYS A 12 -11.31 4.55 1.13
CA CYS A 12 -11.39 5.22 2.44
C CYS A 12 -10.05 5.76 2.96
N GLY A 13 -8.95 5.44 2.30
CA GLY A 13 -7.62 5.91 2.71
C GLY A 13 -6.99 5.19 3.90
N SER A 14 -7.61 4.12 4.44
CA SER A 14 -6.99 3.31 5.50
C SER A 14 -5.68 2.70 5.03
N ILE A 15 -4.72 2.56 5.94
CA ILE A 15 -3.44 1.87 5.68
C ILE A 15 -3.58 0.44 6.20
N GLU A 16 -3.32 -0.53 5.33
CA GLU A 16 -3.40 -1.95 5.63
C GLU A 16 -2.10 -2.65 5.26
N SER A 17 -1.64 -3.55 6.13
CA SER A 17 -0.44 -4.36 5.91
C SER A 17 -0.83 -5.74 5.38
N PHE A 18 -0.25 -6.11 4.24
CA PHE A 18 -0.51 -7.41 3.59
C PHE A 18 0.77 -8.26 3.50
N HIS A 19 0.60 -9.57 3.60
CA HIS A 19 1.67 -10.52 3.27
C HIS A 19 1.80 -10.64 1.76
N ARG A 20 3.04 -10.56 1.24
CA ARG A 20 3.32 -10.64 -0.20
C ARG A 20 2.82 -11.93 -0.86
N GLU A 21 2.84 -13.04 -0.12
CA GLU A 21 2.58 -14.38 -0.65
C GLU A 21 1.13 -14.86 -0.41
N ARG A 22 0.32 -14.12 0.36
CA ARG A 22 -1.07 -14.50 0.60
C ARG A 22 -1.98 -13.86 -0.43
N ASN A 23 -2.89 -14.67 -0.97
CA ASN A 23 -3.92 -14.21 -1.89
C ASN A 23 -5.10 -13.60 -1.12
N GLY A 24 -5.74 -12.60 -1.73
CA GLY A 24 -6.93 -11.93 -1.21
C GLY A 24 -6.61 -10.63 -0.48
N ILE A 25 -7.09 -9.53 -1.02
CA ILE A 25 -6.95 -8.19 -0.42
C ILE A 25 -8.34 -7.58 -0.25
N SER A 26 -8.64 -7.10 0.96
CA SER A 26 -9.87 -6.36 1.26
C SER A 26 -9.61 -5.40 2.40
N CYS A 27 -10.18 -4.20 2.29
CA CYS A 27 -10.04 -3.16 3.29
C CYS A 27 -10.90 -3.51 4.50
N LYS A 28 -10.30 -3.54 5.69
CA LYS A 28 -11.01 -3.86 6.93
C LYS A 28 -12.00 -2.77 7.34
N ALA A 29 -11.78 -1.54 6.88
CA ALA A 29 -12.63 -0.40 7.20
C ALA A 29 -13.85 -0.26 6.26
N CYS A 30 -13.71 -0.53 4.96
CA CYS A 30 -14.78 -0.26 3.98
C CYS A 30 -15.07 -1.40 2.99
N GLY A 31 -14.35 -2.52 3.06
CA GLY A 31 -14.54 -3.67 2.17
C GLY A 31 -13.97 -3.53 0.76
N SER A 32 -13.50 -2.34 0.36
CA SER A 32 -12.89 -2.13 -0.95
C SER A 32 -11.66 -3.01 -1.17
N ARG A 33 -11.41 -3.40 -2.43
CA ARG A 33 -10.31 -4.29 -2.83
C ARG A 33 -9.25 -3.58 -3.70
N VAL A 34 -9.33 -2.26 -3.82
CA VAL A 34 -8.38 -1.46 -4.60
C VAL A 34 -7.47 -0.69 -3.67
N PHE A 35 -6.17 -0.84 -3.89
CA PHE A 35 -5.11 -0.36 -3.01
C PHE A 35 -3.97 0.29 -3.78
N MET A 36 -3.30 1.26 -3.15
CA MET A 36 -2.17 2.02 -3.71
C MET A 36 -0.95 1.85 -2.82
N LYS A 37 0.24 1.74 -3.41
CA LYS A 37 1.49 1.65 -2.64
C LYS A 37 1.81 3.00 -2.02
N LEU A 38 2.31 2.98 -0.78
CA LEU A 38 2.78 4.20 -0.13
C LEU A 38 3.97 4.81 -0.87
N ARG A 39 4.08 6.14 -0.80
CA ARG A 39 5.23 6.86 -1.32
C ARG A 39 6.48 6.39 -0.57
N ARG A 40 7.57 6.17 -1.31
CA ARG A 40 8.87 5.86 -0.70
C ARG A 40 9.31 7.01 0.22
N THR A 41 9.86 6.68 1.38
CA THR A 41 10.43 7.65 2.33
C THR A 41 11.76 8.25 1.83
N GLY A 42 12.40 7.62 0.84
CA GLY A 42 13.63 8.11 0.24
C GLY A 42 13.46 9.36 -0.61
N VAL A 43 14.50 10.19 -0.66
CA VAL A 43 14.55 11.38 -1.52
C VAL A 43 14.90 10.95 -2.95
N LYS A 44 14.05 11.33 -3.90
CA LYS A 44 14.34 11.21 -5.33
C LYS A 44 14.88 12.54 -5.84
N LYS A 45 16.16 12.60 -6.22
CA LYS A 45 16.74 13.76 -6.91
C LYS A 45 16.41 13.64 -8.40
N LEU A 46 15.86 14.71 -8.98
CA LEU A 46 15.54 14.82 -10.39
C LEU A 46 16.24 16.08 -10.91
N LYS A 47 16.87 15.99 -12.09
CA LYS A 47 17.30 17.18 -12.82
C LYS A 47 16.05 17.88 -13.35
N ALA A 48 16.06 19.20 -13.37
CA ALA A 48 14.95 20.00 -13.89
C ALA A 48 14.85 19.95 -15.42
N GLU A 49 15.88 19.42 -16.09
CA GLU A 49 16.07 19.34 -17.54
C GLU A 49 16.44 17.91 -17.96
#